data_AF-A0A7C7YTI8-F1
#
_entry.id   AF-A0A7C7YTI8-F1
#
_cell.length_a   1.000
_cell.length_b   1.000
_cell.length_c   1.000
_cell.angle_alpha   90.00
_cell.angle_beta   90.00
_cell.angle_gamma   90.00
#
_symmetry.space_group_name_H-M   'P 1'
#
loop_
_entity.id
_entity.type
_entity.pdbx_description
1 polymer ?
#
loop_
_entity_poly.entity_id
_entity_poly.type
_entity_poly.pdbx_seq_one_letter_code
_entity_poly.pdbx_strand_id
1 'polypeptide(L)'
;MDAFLKKPLPRALGCASALFACLCMGPQAAQASSANCASQDASIPEDARSTPRKRLLKLHSGEVLRGNTRWRSDHWEIARDGKWISLRAGLVRSMRDDAEARRESRLRARKVGPQDHAARAALASWMIDEGLVSEALGELNQVLAKQPDHGAATALLAAAPIPRPKGGNPRENPAAFARRLFAAAISSAPAQRELCILALGELRDVQSGRAFLLDFLRRELLAVRVLRRATAAHALRRLLPGEGIRDLLRRCALDTSRPVRESAALALFVSGEAGVIEPLVRALGSDSRAVRTNAAESLGAVGFPLAIPSLVTHFASLTQSGGGGVSPSTAHIYIGTQFAYLGDFDVEIAQAASIADPMVKIGDSGVVLDARLAGISGFTYALERRTVREALKKLSGANPGSAPADWQAWWAESQAAQDAPEPQAGAR
;
A
#
# COMPACT_ATOMS: atom_id res chain seq x y z
N MET A 1 -0.85 -35.41 4.35
CA MET A 1 -0.16 -36.12 5.43
C MET A 1 1.26 -35.58 5.51
N ASP A 2 1.51 -34.91 6.63
CA ASP A 2 2.77 -34.47 7.26
C ASP A 2 4.11 -34.78 6.57
N ALA A 3 4.83 -33.73 6.16
CA ALA A 3 6.29 -33.63 6.29
C ALA A 3 6.83 -32.27 5.81
N PHE A 4 6.57 -31.13 6.49
CA PHE A 4 7.39 -29.91 6.28
C PHE A 4 7.33 -28.95 7.47
N LEU A 5 7.57 -29.45 8.68
CA LEU A 5 7.80 -28.60 9.86
C LEU A 5 8.87 -29.23 10.74
N LYS A 6 10.11 -28.73 10.65
CA LYS A 6 11.11 -28.65 11.74
C LYS A 6 12.47 -28.19 11.20
N LYS A 7 12.78 -26.90 11.34
CA LYS A 7 14.12 -26.43 11.72
C LYS A 7 14.00 -25.16 12.58
N PRO A 8 14.47 -25.15 13.84
CA PRO A 8 14.52 -23.95 14.65
C PRO A 8 15.80 -23.14 14.38
N LEU A 9 15.69 -21.82 14.30
CA LEU A 9 16.83 -20.89 14.33
C LEU A 9 17.17 -20.52 15.79
N PRO A 10 18.45 -20.27 16.11
CA PRO A 10 18.95 -20.20 17.48
C PRO A 10 18.63 -18.86 18.17
N ARG A 11 18.36 -18.97 19.47
CA ARG A 11 18.31 -17.87 20.45
C ARG A 11 19.72 -17.39 20.76
N ALA A 12 19.96 -16.08 20.68
CA ALA A 12 21.05 -15.38 21.37
C ALA A 12 20.40 -14.27 22.21
N LEU A 13 20.31 -14.48 23.54
CA LEU A 13 21.24 -13.96 24.55
C LEU A 13 21.14 -12.45 24.70
N GLY A 14 20.45 -12.06 25.78
CA GLY A 14 20.38 -10.69 26.25
C GLY A 14 21.63 -10.28 27.01
N CYS A 15 21.97 -9.00 26.91
CA CYS A 15 22.74 -8.25 27.89
C CYS A 15 21.99 -6.91 28.02
N ALA A 16 21.28 -6.68 29.12
CA ALA A 16 21.80 -6.19 30.39
C ALA A 16 22.27 -4.72 30.28
N SER A 17 21.40 -3.87 30.80
CA SER A 17 21.59 -2.48 31.18
C SER A 17 22.91 -2.24 31.92
N ALA A 18 23.62 -1.18 31.58
CA ALA A 18 24.60 -0.56 32.47
C ALA A 18 24.63 0.96 32.23
N LEU A 19 23.89 1.67 33.06
CA LEU A 19 24.19 3.04 33.48
C LEU A 19 25.58 3.03 34.15
N PHE A 20 26.45 3.99 33.82
CA PHE A 20 27.57 4.29 34.71
C PHE A 20 27.75 5.79 34.88
N ALA A 21 27.85 6.16 36.14
CA ALA A 21 27.97 7.50 36.67
C ALA A 21 29.41 8.01 36.54
N CYS A 22 29.51 9.33 36.35
CA CYS A 22 30.71 10.09 36.67
C CYS A 22 31.08 9.92 38.14
N LEU A 23 32.37 9.67 38.43
CA LEU A 23 33.09 10.27 39.57
C LEU A 23 34.60 10.11 39.37
N CYS A 24 35.30 11.17 39.78
CA CYS A 24 36.71 11.49 39.59
C CYS A 24 37.65 10.55 40.35
N MET A 25 38.90 10.37 39.87
CA MET A 25 40.16 10.54 40.63
C MET A 25 41.40 10.27 39.72
N GLY A 26 42.32 11.25 39.68
CA GLY A 26 43.77 11.03 39.82
C GLY A 26 44.62 10.62 38.60
N PRO A 27 45.74 11.33 38.30
CA PRO A 27 46.50 11.16 37.07
C PRO A 27 47.65 10.15 37.23
N GLN A 28 47.91 9.33 36.22
CA GLN A 28 49.23 8.71 36.04
C GLN A 28 49.69 8.89 34.60
N ALA A 29 50.78 9.64 34.49
CA ALA A 29 51.53 9.86 33.28
C ALA A 29 52.10 8.54 32.78
N ALA A 30 51.60 8.07 31.64
CA ALA A 30 52.30 7.12 30.80
C ALA A 30 52.70 7.87 29.52
N GLN A 31 54.00 8.05 29.37
CA GLN A 31 54.64 8.58 28.17
C GLN A 31 54.27 7.70 26.97
N ALA A 32 53.33 8.16 26.15
CA ALA A 32 53.13 7.67 24.80
C ALA A 32 53.87 8.61 23.85
N SER A 33 55.08 8.17 23.48
CA SER A 33 55.79 8.47 22.24
C SER A 33 55.00 9.32 21.24
N SER A 34 55.43 10.57 21.09
CA SER A 34 55.13 11.45 19.97
C SER A 34 55.61 10.84 18.66
N ALA A 35 54.76 10.05 18.01
CA ALA A 35 54.97 9.60 16.64
C ALA A 35 53.63 9.57 15.91
N ASN A 36 53.54 10.40 14.86
CA ASN A 36 52.44 10.54 13.88
C ASN A 36 51.19 11.32 14.29
N CYS A 37 51.34 12.63 14.53
CA CYS A 37 50.28 13.63 14.35
C CYS A 37 50.35 14.35 12.98
N ALA A 38 51.19 13.92 12.04
CA ALA A 38 51.53 14.68 10.84
C ALA A 38 50.81 14.25 9.55
N SER A 39 49.62 13.63 9.60
CA SER A 39 48.97 13.10 8.38
C SER A 39 47.48 13.38 8.20
N GLN A 40 46.88 14.38 8.88
CA GLN A 40 45.47 14.75 8.66
C GLN A 40 45.24 16.20 8.18
N ASP A 41 46.23 17.10 8.30
CA ASP A 41 46.07 18.50 7.88
C ASP A 41 46.08 18.70 6.35
N ALA A 42 46.60 17.72 5.59
CA ALA A 42 46.76 17.81 4.14
C ALA A 42 45.49 17.46 3.33
N SER A 43 44.42 16.96 3.96
CA SER A 43 43.19 16.49 3.28
C SER A 43 41.97 17.39 3.48
N ILE A 44 42.15 18.59 4.06
CA ILE A 44 41.04 19.53 4.32
C ILE A 44 41.05 20.62 3.24
N PRO A 45 40.04 20.67 2.37
CA PRO A 45 39.95 21.68 1.32
C PRO A 45 40.02 23.11 1.85
N GLU A 46 40.71 24.00 1.13
CA GLU A 46 40.82 25.42 1.50
C GLU A 46 39.44 26.10 1.62
N ASP A 47 38.47 25.67 0.81
CA ASP A 47 37.10 26.17 0.85
C ASP A 47 36.36 25.81 2.16
N ALA A 48 36.79 24.77 2.87
CA ALA A 48 36.28 24.42 4.19
C ALA A 48 36.75 25.40 5.27
N ARG A 49 37.90 26.06 5.06
CA ARG A 49 38.49 27.05 5.97
C ARG A 49 37.95 28.46 5.75
N SER A 50 37.46 28.75 4.55
CA SER A 50 37.06 30.11 4.14
C SER A 50 35.55 30.35 4.10
N THR A 51 34.73 29.38 3.65
CA THR A 51 33.28 29.57 3.48
C THR A 51 32.46 28.40 4.06
N PRO A 52 31.39 28.68 4.83
CA PRO A 52 30.48 27.64 5.27
C PRO A 52 29.78 27.01 4.07
N ARG A 53 29.93 25.69 3.88
CA ARG A 53 29.27 24.95 2.81
C ARG A 53 28.56 23.72 3.34
N LYS A 54 27.53 23.29 2.61
CA LYS A 54 26.76 22.11 2.96
C LYS A 54 27.56 20.85 2.62
N ARG A 55 27.96 20.09 3.64
CA ARG A 55 28.79 18.88 3.50
C ARG A 55 28.19 17.72 4.27
N LEU A 56 28.66 16.53 3.92
CA LEU A 56 28.38 15.26 4.55
C LEU A 56 29.67 14.83 5.28
N LEU A 57 29.63 14.82 6.61
CA LEU A 57 30.73 14.36 7.45
C LEU A 57 30.39 12.96 7.95
N LYS A 58 31.17 11.95 7.55
CA LYS A 58 31.03 10.59 8.07
C LYS A 58 31.95 10.43 9.27
N LEU A 59 31.40 10.02 10.41
CA LEU A 59 32.15 9.82 11.64
C LEU A 59 32.73 8.40 11.70
N HIS A 60 33.75 8.19 12.53
CA HIS A 60 34.27 6.86 12.85
C HIS A 60 33.23 5.96 13.52
N SER A 61 32.20 6.54 14.16
CA SER A 61 31.03 5.82 14.70
C SER A 61 30.10 5.26 13.62
N GLY A 62 30.28 5.66 12.35
CA GLY A 62 29.39 5.29 11.24
C GLY A 62 28.23 6.28 11.02
N GLU A 63 28.01 7.23 11.92
CA GLU A 63 26.99 8.28 11.73
C GLU A 63 27.40 9.26 10.63
N VAL A 64 26.41 9.75 9.87
CA VAL A 64 26.62 10.77 8.84
C VAL A 64 25.92 12.07 9.23
N LEU A 65 26.71 13.12 9.40
CA LEU A 65 26.23 14.46 9.71
C LEU A 65 26.12 15.29 8.43
N ARG A 66 24.89 15.67 8.08
CA ARG A 66 24.58 16.53 6.94
C ARG A 66 24.23 17.93 7.42
N GLY A 67 24.94 18.96 6.96
CA GLY A 67 24.65 20.34 7.35
C GLY A 67 25.66 21.34 6.79
N ASN A 68 25.49 22.61 7.14
CA ASN A 68 26.51 23.62 6.84
C ASN A 68 27.69 23.41 7.76
N THR A 69 28.88 23.27 7.19
CA THR A 69 30.11 22.96 7.90
C THR A 69 31.17 23.99 7.60
N ARG A 70 32.02 24.26 8.58
CA ARG A 70 33.25 25.03 8.42
C ARG A 70 34.35 24.44 9.28
N TRP A 71 35.59 24.60 8.87
CA TRP A 71 36.77 24.20 9.63
C TRP A 71 37.33 25.40 10.40
N ARG A 72 37.60 25.22 11.70
CA ARG A 72 38.20 26.23 12.57
C ARG A 72 39.42 25.62 13.25
N SER A 73 40.60 26.15 12.95
CA SER A 73 41.90 25.81 13.53
C SER A 73 42.21 24.30 13.56
N ASP A 74 41.58 23.54 14.45
CA ASP A 74 41.78 22.12 14.74
C ASP A 74 40.48 21.28 14.80
N HIS A 75 39.31 21.85 14.46
CA HIS A 75 38.03 21.16 14.55
C HIS A 75 37.02 21.56 13.46
N TRP A 76 36.04 20.69 13.25
CA TRP A 76 34.87 20.96 12.42
C TRP A 76 33.78 21.64 13.25
N GLU A 77 33.09 22.61 12.66
CA GLU A 77 31.84 23.12 13.21
C GLU A 77 30.71 22.83 12.24
N ILE A 78 29.60 22.29 12.74
CA ILE A 78 28.38 22.05 11.97
C ILE A 78 27.22 22.89 12.51
N ALA A 79 26.48 23.53 11.62
CA ALA A 79 25.28 24.27 11.97
C ALA A 79 24.09 23.30 12.20
N ARG A 80 23.51 23.33 13.40
CA ARG A 80 22.22 22.71 13.73
C ARG A 80 21.37 23.66 14.56
N ASP A 81 20.10 23.80 14.19
CA ASP A 81 19.10 24.61 14.92
C ASP A 81 19.59 26.03 15.28
N GLY A 82 20.29 26.68 14.34
CA GLY A 82 20.84 28.03 14.51
C GLY A 82 22.10 28.13 15.37
N LYS A 83 22.63 27.01 15.88
CA LYS A 83 23.88 26.94 16.67
C LYS A 83 24.96 26.18 15.92
N TRP A 84 26.22 26.57 16.16
CA TRP A 84 27.38 25.83 15.67
C TRP A 84 27.81 24.82 16.73
N ILE A 85 27.84 23.54 16.35
CA ILE A 85 28.30 22.45 17.21
C ILE A 85 29.72 22.10 16.78
N SER A 86 30.66 22.14 17.73
CA SER A 86 32.06 21.78 17.51
C SER A 86 32.25 20.26 17.55
N LEU A 87 33.01 19.75 16.59
CA LEU A 87 33.32 18.34 16.35
C LEU A 87 34.82 18.20 16.17
N ARG A 88 35.48 17.44 17.05
CA ARG A 88 36.92 17.19 16.96
C ARG A 88 37.29 16.56 15.62
N ALA A 89 38.40 17.00 15.03
CA ALA A 89 38.89 16.52 13.73
C ALA A 89 38.97 15.00 13.63
N GLY A 90 39.58 14.35 14.64
CA GLY A 90 39.77 12.90 14.66
C GLY A 90 38.49 12.06 14.70
N LEU A 91 37.33 12.67 14.96
CA LEU A 91 36.05 11.97 14.90
C LEU A 91 35.55 11.80 13.46
N VAL A 92 35.97 12.66 12.53
CA VAL A 92 35.54 12.63 11.13
C VAL A 92 36.44 11.68 10.34
N ARG A 93 35.84 10.62 9.79
CA ARG A 93 36.51 9.64 8.94
C ARG A 93 36.67 10.13 7.50
N SER A 94 35.63 10.75 6.96
CA SER A 94 35.62 11.26 5.59
C SER A 94 34.65 12.42 5.43
N MET A 95 34.96 13.32 4.50
CA MET A 95 34.10 14.45 4.13
C MET A 95 33.76 14.39 2.64
N ARG A 96 32.52 14.76 2.30
CA ARG A 96 32.04 14.88 0.92
C ARG A 96 31.13 16.09 0.76
N ASP A 97 31.17 16.75 -0.39
CA ASP A 97 30.24 17.83 -0.71
C ASP A 97 28.82 17.32 -1.00
N ASP A 98 27.82 17.98 -0.41
CA ASP A 98 26.40 17.58 -0.52
C ASP A 98 25.86 17.76 -1.96
N ALA A 99 26.38 18.73 -2.71
CA ALA A 99 26.00 18.93 -4.11
C ALA A 99 26.53 17.80 -5.01
N GLU A 100 27.74 17.32 -4.74
CA GLU A 100 28.38 16.26 -5.51
C GLU A 100 27.75 14.91 -5.23
N ALA A 101 27.51 14.59 -3.96
CA ALA A 101 26.80 13.37 -3.56
C ALA A 101 25.41 13.29 -4.21
N ARG A 102 24.67 14.41 -4.28
CA ARG A 102 23.37 14.52 -4.97
C ARG A 102 23.48 14.46 -6.49
N ARG A 103 24.58 14.90 -7.08
CA ARG A 103 24.85 14.76 -8.52
C ARG A 103 25.08 13.28 -8.84
N GLU A 104 25.91 12.61 -8.05
CA GLU A 104 26.19 11.18 -8.20
C GLU A 104 24.92 10.33 -8.01
N SER A 105 24.10 10.63 -6.99
CA SER A 105 22.84 9.92 -6.74
C SER A 105 21.88 10.01 -7.93
N ARG A 106 21.73 11.20 -8.53
CA ARG A 106 20.91 11.41 -9.74
C ARG A 106 21.46 10.66 -10.95
N LEU A 107 22.78 10.62 -11.13
CA LEU A 107 23.40 9.87 -12.22
C LEU A 107 23.17 8.36 -12.06
N ARG A 108 23.30 7.83 -10.83
CA ARG A 108 22.98 6.43 -10.53
C ARG A 108 21.50 6.14 -10.74
N ALA A 109 20.60 7.01 -10.27
CA ALA A 109 19.15 6.86 -10.46
C ALA A 109 18.75 6.80 -11.95
N ARG A 110 19.41 7.57 -12.83
CA ARG A 110 19.16 7.53 -14.28
C ARG A 110 19.56 6.21 -14.94
N LYS A 111 20.55 5.49 -14.37
CA LYS A 111 20.97 4.17 -14.85
C LYS A 111 20.02 3.06 -14.41
N VAL A 112 19.22 3.31 -13.37
CA VAL A 112 18.27 2.33 -12.83
C VAL A 112 16.92 2.47 -13.53
N GLY A 113 16.44 1.37 -14.12
CA GLY A 113 15.14 1.34 -14.78
C GLY A 113 13.98 1.73 -13.84
N PRO A 114 12.88 2.31 -14.35
CA PRO A 114 11.73 2.68 -13.52
C PRO A 114 11.01 1.48 -12.89
N GLN A 115 11.08 0.30 -13.52
CA GLN A 115 10.43 -0.93 -13.05
C GLN A 115 11.38 -1.86 -12.27
N ASP A 116 12.68 -1.55 -12.22
CA ASP A 116 13.65 -2.35 -11.47
C ASP A 116 13.64 -1.94 -9.98
N HIS A 117 12.66 -2.49 -9.26
CA HIS A 117 12.44 -2.17 -7.86
C HIS A 117 13.59 -2.66 -6.95
N ALA A 118 14.25 -3.76 -7.32
CA ALA A 118 15.37 -4.31 -6.58
C ALA A 118 16.60 -3.39 -6.68
N ALA A 119 16.94 -2.94 -7.88
CA ALA A 119 18.04 -1.99 -8.09
C ALA A 119 17.74 -0.62 -7.44
N ARG A 120 16.48 -0.18 -7.41
CA ARG A 120 16.09 1.06 -6.68
C ARG A 120 16.24 0.92 -5.17
N ALA A 121 15.88 -0.22 -4.60
CA ALA A 121 16.11 -0.48 -3.18
C ALA A 121 17.62 -0.51 -2.85
N ALA A 122 18.44 -1.11 -3.71
CA ALA A 122 19.90 -1.10 -3.56
C ALA A 122 20.49 0.33 -3.68
N LEU A 123 19.97 1.13 -4.60
CA LEU A 123 20.34 2.56 -4.72
C LEU A 123 19.98 3.33 -3.43
N ALA A 124 18.80 3.10 -2.87
CA ALA A 124 18.39 3.71 -1.61
C ALA A 124 19.30 3.30 -0.45
N SER A 125 19.77 2.04 -0.41
CA SER A 125 20.75 1.58 0.58
C SER A 125 22.04 2.38 0.49
N TRP A 126 22.60 2.50 -0.71
CA TRP A 126 23.79 3.30 -0.94
C TRP A 126 23.57 4.78 -0.56
N MET A 127 22.41 5.36 -0.88
CA MET A 127 22.09 6.74 -0.49
C MET A 127 22.08 6.93 1.03
N ILE A 128 21.61 5.94 1.80
CA ILE A 128 21.62 5.99 3.27
C ILE A 128 23.05 5.95 3.81
N ASP A 129 23.89 5.06 3.28
CA ASP A 129 25.30 4.96 3.67
C ASP A 129 26.09 6.25 3.36
N GLU A 130 25.63 7.00 2.37
CA GLU A 130 26.14 8.33 2.02
C GLU A 130 25.54 9.47 2.85
N GLY A 131 24.49 9.23 3.65
CA GLY A 131 23.78 10.25 4.42
C GLY A 131 22.73 11.05 3.65
N LEU A 132 22.36 10.58 2.46
CA LEU A 132 21.30 11.14 1.60
C LEU A 132 19.92 10.53 1.96
N VAL A 133 19.54 10.60 3.23
CA VAL A 133 18.33 9.92 3.76
C VAL A 133 17.05 10.42 3.08
N SER A 134 16.90 11.73 2.86
CA SER A 134 15.70 12.29 2.21
C SER A 134 15.54 11.80 0.78
N GLU A 135 16.63 11.74 0.03
CA GLU A 135 16.68 11.23 -1.33
C GLU A 135 16.41 9.72 -1.36
N ALA A 136 16.99 8.96 -0.42
CA ALA A 136 16.73 7.51 -0.27
C ALA A 136 15.24 7.22 -0.01
N LEU A 137 14.60 7.98 0.89
CA LEU A 137 13.16 7.87 1.14
C LEU A 137 12.33 8.19 -0.11
N GLY A 138 12.77 9.12 -0.95
CA GLY A 138 12.15 9.42 -2.25
C GLY A 138 12.15 8.23 -3.21
N GLU A 139 13.25 7.48 -3.29
CA GLU A 139 13.34 6.24 -4.08
C GLU A 139 12.48 5.12 -3.48
N LEU A 140 12.53 4.94 -2.16
CA LEU A 140 11.71 3.93 -1.48
C LEU A 140 10.21 4.20 -1.60
N ASN A 141 9.80 5.47 -1.63
CA ASN A 141 8.40 5.83 -1.88
C ASN A 141 7.91 5.31 -3.24
N GLN A 142 8.75 5.38 -4.29
CA GLN A 142 8.40 4.86 -5.61
C GLN A 142 8.28 3.34 -5.61
N VAL A 143 9.21 2.65 -4.95
CA VAL A 143 9.20 1.19 -4.81
C VAL A 143 7.95 0.73 -4.04
N LEU A 144 7.72 1.28 -2.86
CA LEU A 144 6.61 0.88 -1.98
C LEU A 144 5.24 1.29 -2.51
N ALA A 145 5.16 2.31 -3.37
CA ALA A 145 3.91 2.65 -4.07
C ALA A 145 3.47 1.57 -5.08
N LYS A 146 4.42 0.80 -5.63
CA LYS A 146 4.14 -0.29 -6.58
C LYS A 146 4.13 -1.66 -5.91
N GLN A 147 5.04 -1.89 -4.97
CA GLN A 147 5.21 -3.13 -4.23
C GLN A 147 5.29 -2.84 -2.72
N PRO A 148 4.15 -2.77 -2.02
CA PRO A 148 4.09 -2.42 -0.61
C PRO A 148 4.87 -3.36 0.33
N ASP A 149 5.14 -4.59 -0.09
CA ASP A 149 5.87 -5.62 0.67
C ASP A 149 7.21 -5.98 0.04
N HIS A 150 7.82 -5.09 -0.74
CA HIS A 150 9.15 -5.32 -1.31
C HIS A 150 10.20 -5.55 -0.21
N GLY A 151 10.66 -6.79 -0.06
CA GLY A 151 11.45 -7.24 1.08
C GLY A 151 12.68 -6.38 1.38
N ALA A 152 13.48 -6.05 0.35
CA ALA A 152 14.68 -5.24 0.54
C ALA A 152 14.37 -3.80 1.00
N ALA A 153 13.27 -3.21 0.52
CA ALA A 153 12.88 -1.85 0.88
C ALA A 153 12.39 -1.79 2.34
N THR A 154 11.61 -2.79 2.75
CA THR A 154 11.06 -2.88 4.10
C THR A 154 12.13 -3.25 5.12
N ALA A 155 13.07 -4.14 4.76
CA ALA A 155 14.20 -4.49 5.61
C ALA A 155 15.12 -3.27 5.84
N LEU A 156 15.37 -2.50 4.78
CA LEU A 156 16.15 -1.28 4.86
C LEU A 156 15.49 -0.24 5.77
N LEU A 157 14.17 -0.02 5.67
CA LEU A 157 13.46 0.89 6.58
C LEU A 157 13.45 0.44 8.04
N ALA A 158 13.52 -0.87 8.29
CA ALA A 158 13.57 -1.43 9.64
C ALA A 158 14.97 -1.36 10.27
N ALA A 159 16.01 -1.62 9.48
CA ALA A 159 17.39 -1.78 9.95
C ALA A 159 18.26 -0.53 9.82
N ALA A 160 17.98 0.34 8.85
CA ALA A 160 18.81 1.51 8.62
C ALA A 160 18.69 2.53 9.77
N PRO A 161 19.76 3.32 10.05
CA PRO A 161 19.76 4.38 11.05
C PRO A 161 18.96 5.61 10.58
N ILE A 162 17.69 5.39 10.19
CA ILE A 162 16.77 6.44 9.75
C ILE A 162 16.06 7.00 10.98
N PRO A 163 16.07 8.32 11.19
CA PRO A 163 15.33 8.93 12.30
C PRO A 163 13.85 8.57 12.24
N ARG A 164 13.34 7.94 13.30
CA ARG A 164 11.93 7.61 13.44
C ARG A 164 11.13 8.85 13.88
N PRO A 165 9.89 9.02 13.39
CA PRO A 165 9.02 10.08 13.84
C PRO A 165 8.72 9.93 15.34
N LYS A 166 8.86 11.03 16.10
CA LYS A 166 8.66 11.02 17.55
C LYS A 166 7.16 11.14 17.87
N GLY A 167 6.60 10.18 18.61
CA GLY A 167 5.20 10.19 19.07
C GLY A 167 4.98 10.75 20.48
N GLY A 168 6.07 11.00 21.23
CA GLY A 168 6.04 11.17 22.68
C GLY A 168 6.54 9.91 23.40
N ASN A 169 6.36 9.82 24.72
CA ASN A 169 6.73 8.64 25.49
C ASN A 169 5.59 7.60 25.49
N PRO A 170 5.78 6.41 24.89
CA PRO A 170 4.73 5.38 24.81
C PRO A 170 4.35 4.80 26.18
N ARG A 171 5.24 4.88 27.19
CA ARG A 171 4.98 4.38 28.56
C ARG A 171 4.09 5.33 29.37
N GLU A 172 4.19 6.63 29.14
CA GLU A 172 3.42 7.65 29.87
C GLU A 172 2.00 7.78 29.31
N ASN A 173 1.86 7.83 27.98
CA ASN A 173 0.56 8.01 27.34
C ASN A 173 0.47 7.23 26.02
N PRO A 174 0.16 5.92 26.08
CA PRO A 174 0.11 5.06 24.89
C PRO A 174 -0.96 5.51 23.89
N ALA A 175 -2.07 6.10 24.37
CA ALA A 175 -3.14 6.58 23.51
C ALA A 175 -2.75 7.84 22.72
N ALA A 176 -2.13 8.82 23.36
CA ALA A 176 -1.65 10.01 22.66
C ALA A 176 -0.54 9.65 21.66
N PHE A 177 0.37 8.75 22.05
CA PHE A 177 1.42 8.23 21.19
C PHE A 177 0.84 7.56 19.93
N ALA A 178 -0.10 6.62 20.11
CA ALA A 178 -0.76 5.93 19.01
C ALA A 178 -1.49 6.90 18.07
N ARG A 179 -2.28 7.82 18.61
CA ARG A 179 -3.07 8.78 17.81
C ARG A 179 -2.17 9.70 16.98
N ARG A 180 -1.06 10.19 17.55
CA ARG A 180 -0.11 11.09 16.86
C ARG A 180 0.59 10.38 15.70
N LEU A 181 1.18 9.21 15.96
CA LEU A 181 1.89 8.46 14.93
C LEU A 181 0.93 7.93 13.86
N PHE A 182 -0.27 7.49 14.25
CA PHE A 182 -1.29 7.06 13.29
C PHE A 182 -1.79 8.21 12.42
N ALA A 183 -2.01 9.40 12.99
CA ALA A 183 -2.34 10.61 12.22
C ALA A 183 -1.22 10.98 11.24
N ALA A 184 0.04 10.92 11.68
CA ALA A 184 1.19 11.15 10.82
C ALA A 184 1.29 10.09 9.69
N ALA A 185 1.01 8.82 9.98
CA ALA A 185 1.02 7.74 8.99
C ALA A 185 0.00 7.97 7.85
N ILE A 186 -1.17 8.53 8.17
CA ILE A 186 -2.25 8.79 7.20
C ILE A 186 -1.84 9.86 6.18
N SER A 187 -1.20 10.94 6.61
CA SER A 187 -0.80 12.07 5.74
C SER A 187 0.53 11.84 5.03
N SER A 188 1.24 10.75 5.34
CA SER A 188 2.60 10.50 4.88
C SER A 188 2.68 9.69 3.59
N ALA A 189 3.80 9.88 2.88
CA ALA A 189 4.22 9.05 1.75
C ALA A 189 4.52 7.59 2.19
N PRO A 190 4.55 6.60 1.28
CA PRO A 190 4.65 5.17 1.63
C PRO A 190 5.80 4.80 2.59
N ALA A 191 7.02 5.27 2.33
CA ALA A 191 8.18 4.97 3.18
C ALA A 191 8.06 5.64 4.56
N GLN A 192 7.59 6.89 4.61
CA GLN A 192 7.37 7.59 5.87
C GLN A 192 6.22 6.97 6.68
N ARG A 193 5.18 6.48 5.99
CA ARG A 193 4.08 5.71 6.61
C ARG A 193 4.61 4.43 7.25
N GLU A 194 5.49 3.71 6.57
CA GLU A 194 6.15 2.51 7.13
C GLU A 194 6.93 2.86 8.39
N LEU A 195 7.72 3.95 8.40
CA LEU A 195 8.45 4.40 9.59
C LEU A 195 7.50 4.76 10.75
N CYS A 196 6.39 5.43 10.48
CA CYS A 196 5.36 5.70 11.50
C CYS A 196 4.77 4.40 12.06
N ILE A 197 4.51 3.40 11.21
CA ILE A 197 3.98 2.10 11.63
C ILE A 197 5.02 1.33 12.44
N LEU A 198 6.29 1.31 12.03
CA LEU A 198 7.36 0.69 12.80
C LEU A 198 7.55 1.36 14.17
N ALA A 199 7.42 2.68 14.26
CA ALA A 199 7.43 3.42 15.51
C ALA A 199 6.22 3.08 16.41
N LEU A 200 5.03 2.85 15.84
CA LEU A 200 3.88 2.31 16.60
C LEU A 200 4.17 0.94 17.23
N GLY A 201 5.11 0.19 16.66
CA GLY A 201 5.59 -1.09 17.20
C GLY A 201 6.19 -1.00 18.61
N GLU A 202 6.66 0.19 19.04
CA GLU A 202 7.17 0.43 20.41
C GLU A 202 6.10 0.22 21.47
N LEU A 203 4.81 0.33 21.11
CA LEU A 203 3.71 0.02 22.02
C LEU A 203 3.64 -1.46 22.39
N ARG A 204 4.23 -2.36 21.58
CA ARG A 204 4.23 -3.80 21.91
C ARG A 204 5.10 -4.12 23.13
N ASP A 205 6.10 -3.28 23.41
CA ASP A 205 7.04 -3.46 24.52
C ASP A 205 6.51 -2.86 25.83
N VAL A 206 5.39 -2.13 25.78
CA VAL A 206 4.72 -1.55 26.95
C VAL A 206 3.71 -2.56 27.52
N GLN A 207 3.58 -2.60 28.85
CA GLN A 207 2.57 -3.43 29.52
C GLN A 207 1.16 -3.13 28.99
N SER A 208 0.42 -4.19 28.63
CA SER A 208 -0.90 -4.10 27.97
C SER A 208 -0.92 -3.36 26.63
N GLY A 209 0.22 -2.92 26.12
CA GLY A 209 0.31 -2.09 24.92
C GLY A 209 -0.02 -2.86 23.64
N ARG A 210 0.28 -4.16 23.57
CA ARG A 210 -0.18 -5.05 22.47
C ARG A 210 -1.70 -5.11 22.38
N ALA A 211 -2.39 -5.36 23.51
CA ALA A 211 -3.84 -5.46 23.55
C ALA A 211 -4.50 -4.11 23.22
N PHE A 212 -3.95 -3.02 23.78
CA PHE A 212 -4.35 -1.66 23.46
C PHE A 212 -4.20 -1.37 21.96
N LEU A 213 -3.05 -1.71 21.36
CA LEU A 213 -2.78 -1.49 19.94
C LEU A 213 -3.78 -2.26 19.06
N LEU A 214 -4.10 -3.51 19.41
CA LEU A 214 -5.08 -4.31 18.68
C LEU A 214 -6.48 -3.68 18.73
N ASP A 215 -6.96 -3.29 19.91
CA ASP A 215 -8.26 -2.62 20.07
C ASP A 215 -8.30 -1.26 19.35
N PHE A 216 -7.22 -0.49 19.44
CA PHE A 216 -7.06 0.76 18.70
C PHE A 216 -7.19 0.52 17.18
N LEU A 217 -6.42 -0.41 16.61
CA LEU A 217 -6.45 -0.69 15.18
C LEU A 217 -7.80 -1.27 14.71
N ARG A 218 -8.48 -2.08 15.53
CA ARG A 218 -9.85 -2.55 15.24
C ARG A 218 -10.84 -1.40 15.15
N ARG A 219 -10.78 -0.42 16.05
CA ARG A 219 -11.62 0.78 15.98
C ARG A 219 -11.30 1.61 14.74
N GLU A 220 -10.03 1.71 14.38
CA GLU A 220 -9.59 2.41 13.16
C GLU A 220 -10.06 1.72 11.87
N LEU A 221 -10.16 0.38 11.87
CA LEU A 221 -10.78 -0.35 10.76
C LEU A 221 -12.27 -0.03 10.62
N LEU A 222 -12.98 0.40 11.66
CA LEU A 222 -14.39 0.79 11.59
C LEU A 222 -14.60 2.26 11.19
N ALA A 223 -13.51 3.03 11.03
CA ALA A 223 -13.62 4.45 10.75
C ALA A 223 -14.28 4.76 9.40
N VAL A 224 -15.01 5.88 9.33
CA VAL A 224 -15.65 6.36 8.09
C VAL A 224 -14.62 6.67 6.99
N ARG A 225 -13.47 7.22 7.38
CA ARG A 225 -12.42 7.63 6.44
C ARG A 225 -11.66 6.44 5.88
N VAL A 226 -11.62 6.34 4.55
CA VAL A 226 -10.91 5.30 3.78
C VAL A 226 -9.45 5.14 4.22
N LEU A 227 -8.71 6.25 4.31
CA LEU A 227 -7.29 6.22 4.63
C LEU A 227 -7.00 5.66 6.04
N ARG A 228 -7.92 5.86 7.00
CA ARG A 228 -7.79 5.29 8.35
C ARG A 228 -7.90 3.77 8.30
N ARG A 229 -8.91 3.25 7.60
CA ARG A 229 -9.10 1.80 7.43
C ARG A 229 -7.93 1.14 6.70
N ALA A 230 -7.46 1.74 5.61
CA ALA A 230 -6.31 1.24 4.86
C ALA A 230 -5.02 1.25 5.71
N THR A 231 -4.78 2.33 6.44
CA THR A 231 -3.59 2.44 7.33
C THR A 231 -3.68 1.47 8.51
N ALA A 232 -4.88 1.23 9.05
CA ALA A 232 -5.09 0.25 10.11
C ALA A 232 -4.82 -1.18 9.64
N ALA A 233 -5.34 -1.56 8.46
CA ALA A 233 -5.03 -2.86 7.85
C ALA A 233 -3.52 -3.01 7.60
N HIS A 234 -2.86 -1.95 7.12
CA HIS A 234 -1.41 -1.94 6.95
C HIS A 234 -0.66 -2.11 8.29
N ALA A 235 -1.07 -1.40 9.35
CA ALA A 235 -0.45 -1.54 10.65
C ALA A 235 -0.64 -2.94 11.26
N LEU A 236 -1.82 -3.56 11.09
CA LEU A 236 -2.07 -4.94 11.49
C LEU A 236 -1.14 -5.92 10.76
N ARG A 237 -1.02 -5.78 9.43
CA ARG A 237 -0.09 -6.58 8.61
C ARG A 237 1.33 -6.56 9.16
N ARG A 238 1.83 -5.38 9.58
CA ARG A 238 3.23 -5.21 10.03
C ARG A 238 3.48 -5.53 11.49
N LEU A 239 2.57 -5.16 12.37
CA LEU A 239 2.81 -5.21 13.81
C LEU A 239 2.21 -6.45 14.47
N LEU A 240 1.10 -6.95 13.93
CA LEU A 240 0.27 -7.97 14.55
C LEU A 240 -0.27 -8.95 13.47
N PRO A 241 0.62 -9.64 12.72
CA PRO A 241 0.18 -10.61 11.72
C PRO A 241 -0.63 -11.73 12.38
N GLY A 242 -1.77 -12.09 11.78
CA GLY A 242 -2.71 -13.09 12.34
C GLY A 242 -3.74 -12.52 13.32
N GLU A 243 -3.64 -11.26 13.71
CA GLU A 243 -4.65 -10.64 14.58
C GLU A 243 -5.75 -9.93 13.77
N GLY A 244 -6.96 -9.86 14.30
CA GLY A 244 -8.06 -9.12 13.66
C GLY A 244 -8.56 -9.73 12.35
N ILE A 245 -8.34 -11.03 12.12
CA ILE A 245 -8.68 -11.74 10.88
C ILE A 245 -10.14 -11.54 10.48
N ARG A 246 -11.08 -11.65 11.43
CA ARG A 246 -12.50 -11.41 11.17
C ARG A 246 -12.78 -10.00 10.64
N ASP A 247 -12.12 -9.00 11.21
CA ASP A 247 -12.27 -7.60 10.81
C ASP A 247 -11.67 -7.37 9.41
N LEU A 248 -10.51 -7.97 9.14
CA LEU A 248 -9.84 -7.91 7.83
C LEU A 248 -10.63 -8.63 6.74
N LEU A 249 -11.21 -9.80 7.01
CA LEU A 249 -12.11 -10.53 6.11
C LEU A 249 -13.34 -9.70 5.76
N ARG A 250 -13.94 -9.05 6.76
CA ARG A 250 -15.06 -8.13 6.54
C ARG A 250 -14.67 -6.99 5.60
N ARG A 251 -13.46 -6.44 5.75
CA ARG A 251 -12.96 -5.38 4.86
C ARG A 251 -12.71 -5.88 3.45
N CYS A 252 -12.15 -7.08 3.28
CA CYS A 252 -11.97 -7.70 1.97
C CYS A 252 -13.30 -7.85 1.22
N ALA A 253 -14.32 -8.42 1.85
CA ALA A 253 -15.59 -8.70 1.19
C ALA A 253 -16.49 -7.46 1.02
N LEU A 254 -16.54 -6.56 2.02
CA LEU A 254 -17.60 -5.55 2.13
C LEU A 254 -17.11 -4.10 1.98
N ASP A 255 -15.80 -3.83 2.00
CA ASP A 255 -15.34 -2.44 1.88
C ASP A 255 -15.51 -1.93 0.44
N THR A 256 -16.09 -0.73 0.30
CA THR A 256 -16.31 -0.10 -1.00
C THR A 256 -15.00 0.37 -1.63
N SER A 257 -13.98 0.63 -0.81
CA SER A 257 -12.71 1.17 -1.28
C SER A 257 -11.69 0.09 -1.60
N ARG A 258 -11.27 0.04 -2.87
CA ARG A 258 -10.25 -0.89 -3.36
C ARG A 258 -8.92 -0.85 -2.57
N PRO A 259 -8.32 0.32 -2.24
CA PRO A 259 -7.13 0.37 -1.40
C PRO A 259 -7.26 -0.27 -0.02
N VAL A 260 -8.47 -0.26 0.57
CA VAL A 260 -8.74 -0.91 1.87
C VAL A 260 -8.79 -2.42 1.69
N ARG A 261 -9.47 -2.90 0.63
CA ARG A 261 -9.53 -4.33 0.30
C ARG A 261 -8.13 -4.89 0.02
N GLU A 262 -7.32 -4.20 -0.78
CA GLU A 262 -5.95 -4.62 -1.09
C GLU A 262 -5.08 -4.66 0.17
N SER A 263 -5.11 -3.63 1.01
CA SER A 263 -4.37 -3.62 2.29
C SER A 263 -4.80 -4.73 3.23
N ALA A 264 -6.11 -5.02 3.30
CA ALA A 264 -6.64 -6.09 4.14
C ALA A 264 -6.27 -7.48 3.59
N ALA A 265 -6.32 -7.68 2.28
CA ALA A 265 -5.91 -8.92 1.64
C ALA A 265 -4.42 -9.22 1.87
N LEU A 266 -3.55 -8.21 1.76
CA LEU A 266 -2.13 -8.34 2.08
C LEU A 266 -1.90 -8.67 3.56
N ALA A 267 -2.71 -8.11 4.47
CA ALA A 267 -2.64 -8.46 5.90
C ALA A 267 -2.99 -9.94 6.15
N LEU A 268 -4.00 -10.46 5.46
CA LEU A 268 -4.40 -11.87 5.53
C LEU A 268 -3.39 -12.81 4.85
N PHE A 269 -2.72 -12.37 3.78
CA PHE A 269 -1.64 -13.16 3.17
C PHE A 269 -0.48 -13.34 4.15
N VAL A 270 -0.03 -12.26 4.78
CA VAL A 270 1.08 -12.28 5.73
C VAL A 270 0.76 -13.09 6.99
N SER A 271 -0.51 -13.25 7.38
CA SER A 271 -0.86 -14.14 8.49
C SER A 271 -0.62 -15.62 8.17
N GLY A 272 -0.60 -16.01 6.89
CA GLY A 272 -0.37 -17.39 6.46
C GLY A 272 -1.52 -18.36 6.79
N GLU A 273 -2.65 -17.86 7.26
CA GLU A 273 -3.78 -18.71 7.65
C GLU A 273 -4.63 -19.07 6.43
N ALA A 274 -4.49 -20.30 5.93
CA ALA A 274 -5.28 -20.79 4.79
C ALA A 274 -6.80 -20.77 5.05
N GLY A 275 -7.23 -20.80 6.32
CA GLY A 275 -8.64 -20.72 6.72
C GLY A 275 -9.36 -19.43 6.29
N VAL A 276 -8.62 -18.39 5.88
CA VAL A 276 -9.19 -17.11 5.39
C VAL A 276 -9.83 -17.24 4.00
N ILE A 277 -9.55 -18.33 3.28
CA ILE A 277 -10.05 -18.56 1.92
C ILE A 277 -11.54 -18.87 1.94
N GLU A 278 -11.99 -19.74 2.86
CA GLU A 278 -13.35 -20.26 2.86
C GLU A 278 -14.42 -19.16 3.02
N PRO A 279 -14.28 -18.16 3.92
CA PRO A 279 -15.22 -17.05 3.99
C PRO A 279 -15.29 -16.21 2.71
N LEU A 280 -14.15 -16.02 2.02
CA LEU A 280 -14.11 -15.29 0.75
C LEU A 280 -14.70 -16.11 -0.41
N VAL A 281 -14.50 -17.42 -0.42
CA VAL A 281 -15.14 -18.34 -1.38
C VAL A 281 -16.65 -18.33 -1.19
N ARG A 282 -17.13 -18.38 0.06
CA ARG A 282 -18.58 -18.23 0.35
C ARG A 282 -19.12 -16.88 -0.16
N ALA A 283 -18.35 -15.81 -0.08
CA ALA A 283 -18.75 -14.50 -0.58
C ALA A 283 -18.86 -14.43 -2.12
N LEU A 284 -18.22 -15.34 -2.87
CA LEU A 284 -18.46 -15.49 -4.32
C LEU A 284 -19.88 -15.96 -4.65
N GLY A 285 -20.56 -16.64 -3.71
CA GLY A 285 -21.95 -17.06 -3.85
C GLY A 285 -22.98 -16.01 -3.43
N SER A 286 -22.57 -14.78 -3.10
CA SER A 286 -23.50 -13.75 -2.62
C SER A 286 -24.45 -13.26 -3.71
N ASP A 287 -25.70 -12.97 -3.33
CA ASP A 287 -26.68 -12.28 -4.19
C ASP A 287 -26.18 -10.88 -4.58
N SER A 288 -25.43 -10.24 -3.69
CA SER A 288 -24.83 -8.94 -3.95
C SER A 288 -23.61 -9.08 -4.84
N ARG A 289 -23.77 -8.57 -6.05
CA ARG A 289 -22.70 -8.56 -7.06
C ARG A 289 -21.44 -7.81 -6.63
N ALA A 290 -21.60 -6.72 -5.89
CA ALA A 290 -20.47 -5.97 -5.35
C ALA A 290 -19.62 -6.86 -4.43
N VAL A 291 -20.28 -7.68 -3.59
CA VAL A 291 -19.63 -8.62 -2.68
C VAL A 291 -18.90 -9.72 -3.47
N ARG A 292 -19.50 -10.27 -4.53
CA ARG A 292 -18.83 -11.27 -5.39
C ARG A 292 -17.59 -10.71 -6.08
N THR A 293 -17.68 -9.50 -6.62
CA THR A 293 -16.57 -8.83 -7.30
C THR A 293 -15.43 -8.54 -6.31
N ASN A 294 -15.76 -8.04 -5.13
CA ASN A 294 -14.81 -7.79 -4.05
C ASN A 294 -14.13 -9.09 -3.59
N ALA A 295 -14.91 -10.17 -3.41
CA ALA A 295 -14.40 -11.46 -3.01
C ALA A 295 -13.41 -12.03 -4.05
N ALA A 296 -13.75 -11.97 -5.34
CA ALA A 296 -12.85 -12.40 -6.42
C ALA A 296 -11.54 -11.60 -6.43
N GLU A 297 -11.64 -10.26 -6.32
CA GLU A 297 -10.46 -9.39 -6.24
C GLU A 297 -9.60 -9.71 -5.03
N SER A 298 -10.21 -9.85 -3.85
CA SER A 298 -9.51 -10.15 -2.61
C SER A 298 -8.87 -11.54 -2.63
N LEU A 299 -9.52 -12.57 -3.19
CA LEU A 299 -8.90 -13.89 -3.35
C LEU A 299 -7.65 -13.83 -4.22
N GLY A 300 -7.68 -13.06 -5.31
CA GLY A 300 -6.51 -12.82 -6.15
C GLY A 300 -5.40 -12.02 -5.46
N ALA A 301 -5.76 -11.11 -4.53
CA ALA A 301 -4.80 -10.31 -3.77
C ALA A 301 -4.23 -11.03 -2.54
N VAL A 302 -5.01 -11.91 -1.91
CA VAL A 302 -4.57 -12.77 -0.80
C VAL A 302 -3.54 -13.78 -1.30
N GLY A 303 -3.60 -14.22 -2.56
CA GLY A 303 -2.47 -14.94 -3.15
C GLY A 303 -2.42 -16.45 -2.84
N PHE A 304 -3.42 -17.03 -2.18
CA PHE A 304 -3.45 -18.47 -1.90
C PHE A 304 -3.91 -19.28 -3.14
N PRO A 305 -3.09 -20.18 -3.71
CA PRO A 305 -3.45 -20.97 -4.88
C PRO A 305 -4.67 -21.88 -4.68
N LEU A 306 -4.96 -22.25 -3.42
CA LEU A 306 -6.15 -22.98 -3.00
C LEU A 306 -7.48 -22.33 -3.43
N ALA A 307 -7.48 -21.03 -3.76
CA ALA A 307 -8.66 -20.32 -4.26
C ALA A 307 -8.94 -20.54 -5.77
N ILE A 308 -7.97 -21.09 -6.53
CA ILE A 308 -8.10 -21.25 -7.99
C ILE A 308 -9.32 -22.09 -8.38
N PRO A 309 -9.59 -23.29 -7.80
CA PRO A 309 -10.76 -24.08 -8.17
C PRO A 309 -12.07 -23.32 -8.00
N SER A 310 -12.24 -22.62 -6.87
CA SER A 310 -13.45 -21.85 -6.57
C SER A 310 -13.64 -20.68 -7.54
N LEU A 311 -12.55 -20.01 -7.95
CA LEU A 311 -12.59 -18.94 -8.93
C LEU A 311 -12.90 -19.44 -10.34
N VAL A 312 -12.38 -20.60 -10.75
CA VAL A 312 -12.69 -21.24 -12.04
C VAL A 312 -14.17 -21.63 -12.10
N THR A 313 -14.69 -22.26 -11.06
CA THR A 313 -16.12 -22.61 -10.96
C THR A 313 -17.01 -21.38 -11.00
N HIS A 314 -16.66 -20.32 -10.26
CA HIS A 314 -17.38 -19.03 -10.32
C HIS A 314 -17.30 -18.41 -11.71
N PHE A 315 -16.15 -18.48 -12.38
CA PHE A 315 -16.01 -17.94 -13.72
C PHE A 315 -16.94 -18.61 -14.74
N ALA A 316 -17.15 -19.92 -14.60
CA ALA A 316 -18.06 -20.70 -15.42
C ALA A 316 -19.55 -20.45 -15.10
N SER A 317 -19.91 -20.19 -13.85
CA SER A 317 -21.31 -19.87 -13.49
C SER A 317 -21.75 -18.53 -14.10
N LEU A 318 -20.82 -17.57 -14.23
CA LEU A 318 -21.07 -16.27 -14.87
C LEU A 318 -21.46 -16.38 -16.36
N THR A 319 -21.13 -17.48 -17.02
CA THR A 319 -21.57 -17.75 -18.40
C THR A 319 -22.98 -18.33 -18.50
N GLN A 320 -23.41 -19.13 -17.52
CA GLN A 320 -24.73 -19.77 -17.54
C GLN A 320 -25.86 -18.77 -17.25
N SER A 321 -25.54 -17.64 -16.58
CA SER A 321 -26.51 -16.59 -16.26
C SER A 321 -26.83 -15.63 -17.42
N GLY A 322 -26.33 -15.89 -18.64
CA GLY A 322 -26.42 -15.00 -19.82
C GLY A 322 -27.51 -15.32 -20.85
N GLY A 323 -28.50 -16.17 -20.53
CA GLY A 323 -29.43 -16.73 -21.52
C GLY A 323 -30.90 -16.32 -21.39
N GLY A 324 -31.23 -15.27 -20.65
CA GLY A 324 -32.61 -14.75 -20.58
C GLY A 324 -32.79 -13.60 -21.57
N GLY A 325 -32.97 -13.90 -22.85
CA GLY A 325 -33.39 -12.90 -23.83
C GLY A 325 -34.75 -12.36 -23.43
N VAL A 326 -34.79 -11.19 -22.77
CA VAL A 326 -36.01 -10.39 -22.74
C VAL A 326 -36.23 -9.98 -24.19
N SER A 327 -37.22 -10.59 -24.86
CA SER A 327 -37.70 -10.11 -26.16
C SER A 327 -37.98 -8.62 -25.99
N PRO A 328 -37.30 -7.73 -26.73
CA PRO A 328 -37.53 -6.32 -26.56
C PRO A 328 -38.99 -6.04 -26.92
N SER A 329 -39.76 -5.54 -25.95
CA SER A 329 -41.11 -5.05 -26.20
C SER A 329 -40.99 -3.93 -27.24
N THR A 330 -41.68 -4.07 -28.36
CA THR A 330 -41.80 -3.02 -29.37
C THR A 330 -42.41 -1.78 -28.69
N ALA A 331 -41.69 -0.66 -28.72
CA ALA A 331 -42.19 0.61 -28.20
C ALA A 331 -42.30 1.58 -29.37
N HIS A 332 -43.41 2.31 -29.44
CA HIS A 332 -43.58 3.36 -30.43
C HIS A 332 -43.28 4.71 -29.78
N ILE A 333 -42.49 5.53 -30.46
CA ILE A 333 -42.23 6.91 -30.05
C ILE A 333 -43.06 7.82 -30.96
N TYR A 334 -44.04 8.50 -30.40
CA TYR A 334 -44.78 9.54 -31.12
C TYR A 334 -44.06 10.88 -30.98
N ILE A 335 -43.70 11.48 -32.12
CA ILE A 335 -43.17 12.84 -32.18
C ILE A 335 -44.17 13.67 -32.97
N GLY A 336 -44.93 14.50 -32.25
CA GLY A 336 -45.96 15.32 -32.85
C GLY A 336 -46.44 16.43 -31.94
N THR A 337 -47.28 17.27 -32.51
CA THR A 337 -47.98 18.34 -31.82
C THR A 337 -49.43 17.94 -31.64
N GLN A 338 -49.90 18.07 -30.41
CA GLN A 338 -51.30 17.96 -30.06
C GLN A 338 -51.85 19.38 -29.95
N PHE A 339 -52.98 19.66 -30.60
CA PHE A 339 -53.66 20.94 -30.52
C PHE A 339 -55.13 20.72 -30.22
N ALA A 340 -55.69 21.60 -29.39
CA ALA A 340 -57.12 21.62 -29.10
C ALA A 340 -57.77 22.71 -29.94
N TYR A 341 -58.95 22.44 -30.49
CA TYR A 341 -59.75 23.42 -31.20
C TYR A 341 -61.21 23.32 -30.79
N LEU A 342 -61.92 24.44 -30.85
CA LEU A 342 -63.36 24.49 -30.63
C LEU A 342 -64.03 23.92 -31.88
N GLY A 343 -64.58 22.72 -31.76
CA GLY A 343 -65.24 22.04 -32.86
C GLY A 343 -66.67 22.55 -33.09
N ASP A 344 -67.26 23.17 -32.06
CA ASP A 344 -68.59 23.75 -32.10
C ASP A 344 -68.66 24.94 -31.12
N PHE A 345 -69.31 26.02 -31.53
CA PHE A 345 -69.51 27.22 -30.73
C PHE A 345 -70.89 27.81 -31.03
N ASP A 346 -71.93 27.06 -30.67
CA ASP A 346 -73.29 27.56 -30.70
C ASP A 346 -73.53 28.49 -29.49
N VAL A 347 -73.81 29.76 -29.77
CA VAL A 347 -74.18 30.77 -28.76
C VAL A 347 -75.69 30.97 -28.81
N GLU A 348 -76.40 30.38 -27.87
CA GLU A 348 -77.82 30.68 -27.68
C GLU A 348 -77.97 32.00 -26.91
N ILE A 349 -78.58 33.02 -27.55
CA ILE A 349 -78.83 34.31 -26.93
C ILE A 349 -80.22 34.28 -26.27
N ALA A 350 -80.28 33.92 -24.99
CA ALA A 350 -81.44 34.19 -24.14
C ALA A 350 -81.25 35.54 -23.43
N GLN A 351 -82.31 36.36 -23.34
CA GLN A 351 -82.32 37.78 -22.95
C GLN A 351 -81.65 38.17 -21.60
N ALA A 352 -81.05 37.25 -20.84
CA ALA A 352 -80.35 37.59 -19.61
C ALA A 352 -79.16 36.69 -19.20
N ALA A 353 -78.71 35.74 -20.03
CA ALA A 353 -77.50 34.95 -19.72
C ALA A 353 -76.85 34.36 -20.98
N SER A 354 -75.52 34.49 -21.10
CA SER A 354 -74.71 33.81 -22.09
C SER A 354 -74.28 32.46 -21.52
N ILE A 355 -74.89 31.36 -21.95
CA ILE A 355 -74.41 30.01 -21.64
C ILE A 355 -73.85 29.44 -22.93
N ALA A 356 -72.52 29.43 -23.05
CA ALA A 356 -71.83 28.73 -24.13
C ALA A 356 -71.48 27.32 -23.64
N ASP A 357 -71.80 26.28 -24.42
CA ASP A 357 -71.32 24.90 -24.19
C ASP A 357 -70.33 24.50 -25.30
N PRO A 358 -69.11 25.07 -25.30
CA PRO A 358 -68.14 24.81 -26.34
C PRO A 358 -67.62 23.36 -26.31
N MET A 359 -67.78 22.64 -27.42
CA MET A 359 -67.15 21.34 -27.59
C MET A 359 -65.68 21.49 -28.01
N VAL A 360 -64.77 21.32 -27.06
CA VAL A 360 -63.32 21.28 -27.35
C VAL A 360 -62.94 19.90 -27.87
N LYS A 361 -62.45 19.84 -29.11
CA LYS A 361 -61.89 18.63 -29.74
C LYS A 361 -60.37 18.71 -29.74
N ILE A 362 -59.72 17.56 -29.73
CA ILE A 362 -58.26 17.44 -29.73
C ILE A 362 -57.85 16.78 -31.03
N GLY A 363 -56.92 17.42 -31.75
CA GLY A 363 -56.28 16.89 -32.94
C GLY A 363 -54.80 16.62 -32.68
N ASP A 364 -54.30 15.52 -33.23
CA ASP A 364 -52.90 15.12 -33.15
C ASP A 364 -52.28 15.15 -34.55
N SER A 365 -51.13 15.81 -34.70
CA SER A 365 -50.33 15.77 -35.93
C SER A 365 -48.89 15.43 -35.62
N GLY A 366 -48.36 14.37 -36.23
CA GLY A 366 -46.99 13.94 -36.00
C GLY A 366 -46.64 12.64 -36.68
N VAL A 367 -45.46 12.13 -36.35
CA VAL A 367 -44.93 10.86 -36.86
C VAL A 367 -44.80 9.87 -35.71
N VAL A 368 -45.25 8.64 -35.92
CA VAL A 368 -45.00 7.52 -35.02
C VAL A 368 -43.79 6.75 -35.54
N LEU A 369 -42.72 6.72 -34.74
CA LEU A 369 -41.52 5.96 -35.04
C LEU A 369 -41.62 4.58 -34.38
N ASP A 370 -41.42 3.53 -35.18
CA ASP A 370 -41.28 2.17 -34.67
C ASP A 370 -39.86 1.98 -34.12
N ALA A 371 -39.71 1.99 -32.80
CA ALA A 371 -38.42 1.89 -32.14
C ALA A 371 -38.20 0.46 -31.65
N ARG A 372 -37.36 -0.29 -32.36
CA ARG A 372 -36.89 -1.59 -31.89
C ARG A 372 -35.70 -1.39 -30.96
N LEU A 373 -35.81 -1.88 -29.72
CA LEU A 373 -34.68 -1.91 -28.80
C LEU A 373 -33.61 -2.86 -29.36
N ALA A 374 -32.49 -2.31 -29.87
CA ALA A 374 -31.43 -3.07 -30.53
C ALA A 374 -30.67 -4.02 -29.58
N GLY A 375 -30.74 -3.77 -28.27
CA GLY A 375 -30.23 -4.65 -27.22
C GLY A 375 -29.92 -3.91 -25.92
N ILE A 376 -30.09 -4.59 -24.78
CA ILE A 376 -29.59 -4.12 -23.47
C ILE A 376 -28.30 -4.90 -23.20
N SER A 377 -27.14 -4.31 -23.48
CA SER A 377 -25.86 -4.90 -23.08
C SER A 377 -25.43 -4.33 -21.74
N GLY A 378 -25.55 -5.13 -20.69
CA GLY A 378 -25.16 -4.72 -19.34
C GLY A 378 -23.65 -4.59 -19.21
N PHE A 379 -23.15 -3.34 -19.19
CA PHE A 379 -21.74 -2.98 -18.88
C PHE A 379 -21.20 -3.69 -17.64
N THR A 380 -22.10 -3.98 -16.71
CA THR A 380 -21.77 -4.49 -15.41
C THR A 380 -21.15 -5.89 -15.58
N TYR A 381 -21.72 -6.87 -16.30
CA TYR A 381 -21.20 -8.27 -16.35
C TYR A 381 -19.72 -8.40 -16.78
N ALA A 382 -19.26 -7.51 -17.66
CA ALA A 382 -17.87 -7.47 -18.12
C ALA A 382 -16.87 -7.22 -16.98
N LEU A 383 -17.23 -6.41 -15.98
CA LEU A 383 -16.36 -6.07 -14.86
C LEU A 383 -16.09 -7.28 -13.95
N GLU A 384 -17.11 -8.07 -13.64
CA GLU A 384 -16.96 -9.24 -12.76
C GLU A 384 -16.10 -10.32 -13.45
N ARG A 385 -16.37 -10.60 -14.74
CA ARG A 385 -15.56 -11.52 -15.55
C ARG A 385 -14.10 -11.08 -15.65
N ARG A 386 -13.87 -9.78 -15.87
CA ARG A 386 -12.52 -9.21 -15.88
C ARG A 386 -11.82 -9.39 -14.54
N THR A 387 -12.51 -9.12 -13.43
CA THR A 387 -11.95 -9.21 -12.07
C THR A 387 -11.57 -10.64 -11.72
N VAL A 388 -12.45 -11.61 -11.98
CA VAL A 388 -12.16 -13.04 -11.75
C VAL A 388 -10.97 -13.49 -12.59
N ARG A 389 -10.91 -13.10 -13.87
CA ARG A 389 -9.77 -13.40 -14.74
C ARG A 389 -8.47 -12.77 -14.24
N GLU A 390 -8.49 -11.51 -13.82
CA GLU A 390 -7.30 -10.85 -13.24
C GLU A 390 -6.84 -11.54 -11.94
N ALA A 391 -7.78 -12.00 -11.10
CA ALA A 391 -7.47 -12.78 -9.90
C ALA A 391 -6.83 -14.13 -10.26
N LEU A 392 -7.39 -14.86 -11.23
CA LEU A 392 -6.85 -16.13 -11.71
C LEU A 392 -5.46 -15.96 -12.31
N LYS A 393 -5.20 -14.92 -13.10
CA LYS A 393 -3.87 -14.60 -13.63
C LYS A 393 -2.86 -14.33 -12.51
N LYS A 394 -3.25 -13.59 -11.48
CA LYS A 394 -2.37 -13.30 -10.33
C LYS A 394 -2.00 -14.58 -9.56
N LEU A 395 -2.95 -15.49 -9.38
CA LEU A 395 -2.73 -16.73 -8.61
C LEU A 395 -1.97 -17.80 -9.41
N SER A 396 -2.29 -17.96 -10.68
CA SER A 396 -1.73 -19.03 -11.52
C SER A 396 -0.48 -18.63 -12.29
N GLY A 397 -0.26 -17.33 -12.52
CA GLY A 397 0.73 -16.83 -13.48
C GLY A 397 0.39 -17.14 -14.95
N ALA A 398 -0.68 -17.88 -15.22
CA ALA A 398 -1.10 -18.30 -16.54
C ALA A 398 -2.14 -17.33 -17.14
N ASN A 399 -2.30 -17.37 -18.46
CA ASN A 399 -3.33 -16.62 -19.18
C ASN A 399 -3.87 -17.45 -20.36
N PRO A 400 -4.62 -18.53 -20.10
CA PRO A 400 -5.15 -19.43 -21.12
C PRO A 400 -6.13 -18.76 -22.08
N GLY A 401 -6.80 -17.69 -21.65
CA GLY A 401 -7.70 -16.94 -22.53
C GLY A 401 -8.71 -16.08 -21.81
N SER A 402 -9.70 -15.60 -22.57
CA SER A 402 -10.80 -14.79 -22.07
C SER A 402 -12.07 -15.58 -21.79
N ALA A 403 -12.20 -16.80 -22.31
CA ALA A 403 -13.40 -17.60 -22.12
C ALA A 403 -13.27 -18.48 -20.86
N PRO A 404 -14.37 -18.72 -20.12
CA PRO A 404 -14.36 -19.64 -18.98
C PRO A 404 -13.97 -21.08 -19.35
N ALA A 405 -14.32 -21.54 -20.56
CA ALA A 405 -13.94 -22.86 -21.05
C ALA A 405 -12.42 -23.03 -21.11
N ASP A 406 -11.68 -22.03 -21.58
CA ASP A 406 -10.20 -22.04 -21.63
C ASP A 406 -9.60 -22.25 -20.23
N TRP A 407 -10.19 -21.60 -19.22
CA TRP A 407 -9.74 -21.71 -17.84
C TRP A 407 -10.11 -23.04 -17.18
N GLN A 408 -11.26 -23.63 -17.53
CA GLN A 408 -11.65 -24.97 -17.06
C GLN A 408 -10.75 -26.06 -17.66
N ALA A 409 -10.48 -26.00 -18.96
CA ALA A 409 -9.58 -26.91 -19.65
C ALA A 409 -8.16 -26.81 -19.07
N TRP A 410 -7.63 -25.60 -18.95
CA TRP A 410 -6.31 -25.35 -18.34
C TRP A 410 -6.22 -25.90 -16.90
N TRP A 411 -7.27 -25.74 -16.09
CA TRP A 411 -7.26 -26.25 -14.72
C TRP A 411 -7.30 -27.78 -14.68
N ALA A 412 -8.10 -28.42 -15.54
CA ALA A 412 -8.15 -29.88 -15.67
C ALA A 412 -6.79 -30.47 -16.11
N GLU A 413 -6.13 -29.85 -17.09
CA GLU A 413 -4.78 -30.22 -17.53
C GLU A 413 -3.75 -30.03 -16.41
N SER A 414 -3.85 -28.92 -15.66
CA SER A 414 -2.94 -28.64 -14.54
C SER A 414 -3.09 -29.64 -13.39
N GLN A 415 -4.32 -30.11 -13.13
CA GLN A 415 -4.57 -31.18 -12.15
C GLN A 415 -4.00 -32.51 -12.63
N ALA A 416 -4.25 -32.88 -13.90
CA ALA A 416 -3.71 -34.11 -14.47
C ALA A 416 -2.17 -34.15 -14.44
N ALA A 417 -1.51 -33.00 -14.61
CA ALA A 417 -0.06 -32.88 -14.48
C ALA A 417 0.45 -32.98 -13.03
N GLN A 418 -0.35 -32.58 -12.04
CA GLN A 418 -0.01 -32.71 -10.61
C GLN A 418 -0.23 -34.12 -10.08
N ASP A 419 -1.24 -34.82 -10.60
CA ASP A 419 -1.57 -36.20 -10.22
C ASP A 419 -0.77 -37.25 -10.99
N ALA A 420 0.04 -36.84 -11.97
CA ALA A 420 0.94 -37.73 -12.68
C ALA A 420 2.03 -38.27 -11.72
N PRO A 421 2.19 -39.60 -11.59
CA PRO A 421 3.22 -40.16 -10.73
C PRO A 421 4.61 -39.71 -11.23
N GLU A 422 5.47 -39.27 -10.31
CA GLU A 422 6.87 -38.96 -10.61
C GLU A 422 7.47 -40.12 -11.43
N PRO A 423 8.11 -39.84 -12.58
CA PRO A 423 8.77 -40.91 -13.33
C PRO A 423 9.80 -41.54 -12.39
N GLN A 424 9.57 -42.81 -12.03
CA GLN A 424 10.50 -43.58 -11.23
C GLN A 424 11.87 -43.47 -11.91
N ALA A 425 12.77 -42.72 -11.27
CA ALA A 425 14.15 -42.59 -11.72
C ALA A 425 14.69 -44.02 -11.82
N GLY A 426 14.89 -44.46 -13.06
CA GLY A 426 15.22 -45.85 -13.36
C GLY A 426 16.45 -46.27 -12.58
N ALA A 427 16.29 -47.35 -11.81
CA ALA A 427 17.40 -48.19 -11.44
C ALA A 427 18.07 -48.69 -12.72
N ARG A 428 19.27 -48.17 -13.01
CA ARG A 428 20.25 -48.78 -13.90
C ARG A 428 21.63 -48.60 -13.31
#